data_AF-X0ZGS8-F1
#
_entry.id   AF-X0ZGS8-F1
#
_cell.length_a   1.000
_cell.length_b   1.000
_cell.length_c   1.000
_cell.angle_alpha   90.00
_cell.angle_beta   90.00
_cell.angle_gamma   90.00
#
_symmetry.space_group_name_H-M   'P 1'
#
loop_
_entity.id
_entity.type
_entity.pdbx_description
1 polymer ?
#
loop_
_entity_poly.entity_id
_entity_poly.type
_entity_poly.pdbx_seq_one_letter_code
_entity_poly.pdbx_strand_id
1 'polypeptide(L)'
;ATILAVILSKLLPFKSISDVSSIIWIYCLFVIPSIIKFIVQVFRSAKVRISYSKFDSDEQFENEFIGMVENKKCKKTIFVDDLDRCPIDKVVETVETIKTFLDIPSCVFIIACDNEVIEQAINESNEIYKKSEENNGVQYLEKFFQYTITVPPFIRRDMREYAENILKKEKSKLLELPDIDDILFVLIHGNVVNPRKAIVSINSFVSDYLVVKEREQDPNSKLNLGMITRHLPALAKTTVLKHDYPEFYSDLEKNKDLIKWMTACINGEEELLEPYQKEKC
;
A
#
# COMPACT_ATOMS: atom_id res chain seq x y z
N ALA A 1 7.94 40.99 57.26
CA ALA A 1 9.24 41.60 57.63
C ALA A 1 9.46 41.62 59.15
N THR A 2 8.51 42.12 59.95
CA THR A 2 8.65 42.27 61.41
C THR A 2 8.77 40.95 62.18
N ILE A 3 8.00 39.91 61.81
CA ILE A 3 8.04 38.61 62.50
C ILE A 3 9.37 37.87 62.25
N LEU A 4 9.89 37.93 61.02
CA LEU A 4 11.16 37.29 60.65
C LEU A 4 12.37 37.97 61.33
N ALA A 5 12.31 39.29 61.50
CA ALA A 5 13.35 40.07 62.19
C ALA A 5 13.46 39.71 63.68
N VAL A 6 12.33 39.47 64.35
CA VAL A 6 12.28 39.07 65.77
C VAL A 6 12.83 37.66 66.00
N ILE A 7 12.68 36.76 65.02
CA ILE A 7 13.22 35.39 65.12
C ILE A 7 14.74 35.39 64.86
N LEU A 8 15.21 36.14 63.85
CA LEU A 8 16.65 36.24 63.56
C LEU A 8 17.44 36.94 64.68
N SER A 9 16.85 37.94 65.35
CA SER A 9 17.53 38.63 66.47
C SER A 9 17.71 37.75 67.71
N LYS A 10 17.00 36.62 67.80
CA LYS A 10 17.16 35.63 68.89
C LYS A 10 18.20 34.55 68.61
N LEU A 11 18.61 34.37 67.35
CA LEU A 11 19.49 33.27 66.91
C LEU A 11 20.95 33.69 66.68
N LEU A 12 21.24 34.99 66.59
CA LEU A 12 22.58 35.52 66.34
C LEU A 12 22.84 36.72 67.29
N PRO A 13 24.02 36.84 67.92
CA PRO A 13 24.31 37.88 68.92
C PRO A 13 24.61 39.21 68.23
N PHE A 14 23.59 39.84 67.63
CA PHE A 14 23.70 41.16 67.02
C PHE A 14 23.14 42.23 67.96
N LYS A 15 23.95 43.27 68.20
CA LYS A 15 23.76 44.28 69.27
C LYS A 15 22.79 45.42 68.91
N SER A 16 22.24 45.45 67.69
CA SER A 16 21.28 46.46 67.22
C SER A 16 20.29 45.91 66.18
N ILE A 17 19.02 46.31 66.30
CA ILE A 17 17.91 45.95 65.38
C ILE A 17 18.17 46.48 63.95
N SER A 18 18.94 47.56 63.80
CA SER A 18 19.33 48.12 62.50
C SER A 18 20.10 47.12 61.63
N ASP A 19 20.96 46.31 62.25
CA ASP A 19 21.87 45.40 61.55
C ASP A 19 21.11 44.19 61.01
N VAL A 20 20.13 43.70 61.78
CA VAL A 20 19.24 42.62 61.36
C VAL A 20 18.37 43.05 60.18
N SER A 21 17.84 44.28 60.20
CA SER A 21 17.06 44.81 59.07
C SER A 21 17.90 44.92 57.79
N SER A 22 19.17 45.30 57.92
CA SER A 22 20.10 45.46 56.80
C SER A 22 20.45 44.10 56.17
N ILE A 23 20.65 43.07 56.99
CA ILE A 23 20.90 41.69 56.51
C ILE A 23 19.66 41.12 55.83
N ILE A 24 18.46 41.36 56.37
CA ILE A 24 17.19 40.96 55.73
C ILE A 24 17.02 41.67 54.39
N TRP A 25 17.35 42.96 54.32
CA TRP A 25 17.32 43.71 53.07
C TRP A 25 18.29 43.13 52.03
N ILE A 26 19.52 42.83 52.41
CA ILE A 26 20.50 42.19 51.52
C ILE A 26 20.00 40.81 51.06
N TYR A 27 19.44 40.00 51.96
CA TYR A 27 18.88 38.69 51.61
C TYR A 27 17.69 38.83 50.65
N CYS A 28 16.78 39.78 50.90
CA CYS A 28 15.67 40.08 50.00
C CYS A 28 16.14 40.65 48.65
N LEU A 29 17.20 41.45 48.61
CA LEU A 29 17.68 42.09 47.38
C LEU A 29 18.42 41.11 46.46
N PHE A 30 19.11 40.11 47.02
CA PHE A 30 19.96 39.21 46.23
C PHE A 30 19.41 37.79 46.09
N VAL A 31 18.80 37.23 47.13
CA VAL A 31 18.38 35.83 47.15
C VAL A 31 17.02 35.66 46.49
N ILE A 32 16.05 36.55 46.79
CA ILE A 32 14.70 36.46 46.21
C ILE A 32 14.75 36.58 44.67
N PRO A 33 15.46 37.55 44.04
CA PRO A 33 15.51 37.64 42.59
C PRO A 33 16.19 36.43 41.94
N SER A 34 17.17 35.83 42.62
CA SER A 34 17.86 34.64 42.15
C SER A 34 16.95 33.41 42.18
N ILE A 35 16.17 33.23 43.24
CA ILE A 35 15.16 32.17 43.34
C ILE A 35 14.06 32.38 42.29
N ILE A 36 13.59 33.61 42.10
CA ILE A 36 12.59 33.91 41.06
C ILE A 36 13.15 33.61 39.67
N LYS A 37 14.38 34.02 39.36
CA LYS A 37 15.04 33.68 38.09
C LYS A 37 15.17 32.18 37.90
N PHE A 38 15.56 31.45 38.94
CA PHE A 38 15.65 29.99 38.91
C PHE A 38 14.30 29.34 38.65
N ILE A 39 13.24 29.76 39.34
CA ILE A 39 11.87 29.28 39.12
C ILE A 39 11.43 29.57 37.68
N VAL A 40 11.61 30.79 37.19
CA VAL A 40 11.27 31.16 35.80
C VAL A 40 12.07 30.33 34.79
N GLN A 41 13.35 30.04 35.06
CA GLN A 41 14.19 29.22 34.21
C GLN A 41 13.76 27.75 34.21
N VAL A 42 13.36 27.20 35.36
CA VAL A 42 12.77 25.86 35.47
C VAL A 42 11.45 25.79 34.71
N PHE A 43 10.57 26.78 34.85
CA PHE A 43 9.31 26.84 34.09
C PHE A 43 9.53 27.01 32.57
N ARG A 44 10.53 27.79 32.14
CA ARG A 44 10.91 27.89 30.72
C ARG A 44 11.51 26.60 30.17
N SER A 45 12.25 25.87 31.00
CA SER A 45 12.93 24.62 30.61
C SER A 45 12.01 23.40 30.71
N ALA A 46 10.92 23.51 31.47
CA ALA A 46 9.81 22.55 31.47
C ALA A 46 9.05 22.66 30.14
N LYS A 47 9.64 22.10 29.08
CA LYS A 47 8.89 21.73 27.88
C LYS A 47 7.86 20.68 28.29
N VAL A 48 6.66 21.13 28.64
CA VAL A 48 5.50 20.25 28.74
C VAL A 48 5.25 19.73 27.33
N ARG A 49 5.71 18.51 27.05
CA ARG A 49 5.29 17.78 25.87
C ARG A 49 3.87 17.30 26.16
N ILE A 50 2.87 18.10 25.78
CA ILE A 50 1.50 17.63 25.72
C ILE A 50 1.44 16.65 24.54
N SER A 51 1.53 15.37 24.85
CA SER A 51 1.18 14.31 23.91
C SER A 51 -0.33 14.14 24.00
N TYR A 52 -1.08 14.67 23.02
CA TYR A 52 -2.49 14.33 22.88
C TYR A 52 -2.57 12.85 22.46
N SER A 53 -3.19 12.00 23.28
CA SER A 53 -3.81 10.76 22.76
C SER A 53 -4.77 11.18 21.66
N LYS A 54 -4.76 10.47 20.53
CA LYS A 54 -5.41 10.97 19.32
C LYS A 54 -6.91 11.19 19.55
N PHE A 55 -7.56 10.37 20.38
CA PHE A 55 -8.87 10.55 21.04
C PHE A 55 -8.91 9.59 22.26
N ASP A 56 -9.65 9.90 23.33
CA ASP A 56 -9.73 9.05 24.54
C ASP A 56 -10.87 8.02 24.50
N SER A 57 -11.83 8.17 23.57
CA SER A 57 -12.90 7.21 23.29
C SER A 57 -13.43 7.32 21.86
N ASP A 58 -14.09 6.25 21.39
CA ASP A 58 -14.76 6.23 20.08
C ASP A 58 -15.87 7.28 19.98
N GLU A 59 -16.60 7.51 21.08
CA GLU A 59 -17.64 8.53 21.16
C GLU A 59 -17.07 9.95 21.05
N GLN A 60 -15.88 10.21 21.61
CA GLN A 60 -15.20 11.50 21.46
C GLN A 60 -14.75 11.72 20.02
N PHE A 61 -14.21 10.68 19.38
CA PHE A 61 -13.85 10.74 17.97
C PHE A 61 -15.06 10.97 17.08
N GLU A 62 -16.16 10.25 17.31
CA GLU A 62 -17.41 10.38 16.56
C GLU A 62 -18.00 11.79 16.67
N ASN A 63 -18.08 12.35 17.88
CA ASN A 63 -18.58 13.71 18.08
C ASN A 63 -17.71 14.77 17.40
N GLU A 64 -16.38 14.63 17.47
CA GLU A 64 -15.45 15.53 16.78
C GLU A 64 -15.57 15.38 15.26
N PHE A 65 -15.70 14.15 14.76
CA PHE A 65 -15.88 13.86 13.34
C PHE A 65 -17.21 14.43 12.81
N ILE A 66 -18.32 14.21 13.51
CA ILE A 66 -19.63 14.80 13.21
C ILE A 66 -19.52 16.32 13.25
N GLY A 67 -18.88 16.89 14.26
CA GLY A 67 -18.63 18.34 14.34
C GLY A 67 -17.85 18.86 13.12
N MET A 68 -16.81 18.17 12.67
CA MET A 68 -16.05 18.55 11.48
C MET A 68 -16.86 18.44 10.19
N VAL A 69 -17.70 17.41 10.09
CA VAL A 69 -18.52 17.15 8.92
C VAL A 69 -19.72 18.09 8.89
N GLU A 70 -20.51 18.23 9.94
CA GLU A 70 -21.76 19.01 9.91
C GLU A 70 -21.56 20.52 9.88
N ASN A 71 -20.44 21.03 10.41
CA ASN A 71 -20.15 22.47 10.41
C ASN A 71 -19.99 23.09 9.00
N LYS A 72 -19.99 22.29 7.94
CA LYS A 72 -19.90 22.75 6.55
C LYS A 72 -21.15 22.35 5.78
N LYS A 73 -21.81 23.29 5.08
CA LYS A 73 -23.04 23.04 4.29
C LYS A 73 -22.89 22.14 3.05
N CYS A 74 -21.75 21.48 2.84
CA CYS A 74 -21.52 20.61 1.67
C CYS A 74 -21.74 19.12 2.03
N LYS A 75 -22.02 18.25 1.07
CA LYS A 75 -21.90 16.79 1.29
C LYS A 75 -20.42 16.38 1.20
N LYS A 76 -20.00 15.42 2.02
CA LYS A 76 -18.60 14.92 2.07
C LYS A 76 -18.58 13.55 1.46
N THR A 77 -17.67 13.31 0.52
CA THR A 77 -17.47 11.98 -0.07
C THR A 77 -16.16 11.43 0.44
N ILE A 78 -16.21 10.26 1.07
CA ILE A 78 -15.07 9.58 1.70
C ILE A 78 -14.80 8.31 0.91
N PHE A 79 -13.60 8.23 0.33
CA PHE A 79 -13.15 7.05 -0.39
C PHE A 79 -12.31 6.18 0.54
N VAL A 80 -12.65 4.90 0.62
CA VAL A 80 -11.89 3.87 1.34
C VAL A 80 -11.47 2.84 0.30
N ASP A 81 -10.18 2.58 0.18
CA ASP A 81 -9.60 1.68 -0.82
C ASP A 81 -8.71 0.64 -0.14
N ASP A 82 -8.46 -0.48 -0.82
CA ASP A 82 -7.57 -1.57 -0.40
C ASP A 82 -7.93 -2.22 0.97
N LEU A 83 -9.22 -2.25 1.36
CA LEU A 83 -9.64 -2.94 2.60
C LEU A 83 -9.29 -4.42 2.60
N ASP A 84 -9.37 -5.06 1.43
CA ASP A 84 -9.03 -6.45 1.17
C ASP A 84 -7.54 -6.78 1.33
N ARG A 85 -6.66 -5.77 1.52
CA ARG A 85 -5.24 -5.99 1.82
C ARG A 85 -4.92 -6.05 3.31
N CYS A 86 -5.91 -5.78 4.15
CA CYS A 86 -5.74 -5.89 5.60
C CYS A 86 -5.74 -7.36 6.03
N PRO A 87 -5.06 -7.69 7.15
CA PRO A 87 -5.26 -8.96 7.83
C PRO A 87 -6.74 -9.19 8.17
N ILE A 88 -7.18 -10.44 8.16
CA ILE A 88 -8.59 -10.83 8.34
C ILE A 88 -9.25 -10.17 9.56
N ASP A 89 -8.56 -10.18 10.71
CA ASP A 89 -9.02 -9.56 11.96
C ASP A 89 -9.22 -8.04 11.81
N LYS A 90 -8.34 -7.39 11.04
CA LYS A 90 -8.39 -5.95 10.77
C LYS A 90 -9.43 -5.56 9.73
N VAL A 91 -9.72 -6.42 8.75
CA VAL A 91 -10.78 -6.18 7.76
C VAL A 91 -12.11 -5.99 8.48
N VAL A 92 -12.47 -6.94 9.34
CA VAL A 92 -13.76 -6.93 10.05
C VAL A 92 -13.86 -5.77 11.02
N GLU A 93 -12.83 -5.54 11.84
CA GLU A 93 -12.76 -4.39 12.75
C GLU A 93 -12.92 -3.06 11.99
N THR A 94 -12.31 -2.95 10.81
CA THR A 94 -12.41 -1.74 9.98
C THR A 94 -13.80 -1.57 9.40
N VAL A 95 -14.44 -2.64 8.91
CA VAL A 95 -15.81 -2.59 8.38
C VAL A 95 -16.82 -2.24 9.48
N GLU A 96 -16.65 -2.78 10.69
CA GLU A 96 -17.46 -2.45 11.87
C GLU A 96 -17.27 -1.01 12.31
N THR A 97 -16.03 -0.53 12.31
CA THR A 97 -15.71 0.87 12.60
C THR A 97 -16.28 1.80 11.55
N ILE A 98 -16.21 1.46 10.25
CA ILE A 98 -16.78 2.30 9.20
C ILE A 98 -18.29 2.38 9.34
N LYS A 99 -18.96 1.28 9.71
CA LYS A 99 -20.42 1.23 9.90
C LYS A 99 -20.95 2.31 10.84
N THR A 100 -20.24 2.62 11.92
CA THR A 100 -20.69 3.66 12.87
C THR A 100 -20.83 5.03 12.20
N PHE A 101 -20.08 5.29 11.12
CA PHE A 101 -20.10 6.55 10.40
C PHE A 101 -20.94 6.54 9.12
N LEU A 102 -21.34 5.37 8.61
CA LEU A 102 -22.10 5.23 7.36
C LEU A 102 -23.46 5.95 7.39
N ASP A 103 -24.05 6.09 8.58
CA ASP A 103 -25.39 6.68 8.77
C ASP A 103 -25.37 8.21 8.93
N ILE A 104 -24.21 8.87 8.84
CA ILE A 104 -24.10 10.33 8.94
C ILE A 104 -24.69 10.98 7.68
N PRO A 105 -25.81 11.74 7.74
CA PRO A 105 -26.52 12.23 6.55
C PRO A 105 -25.71 13.16 5.63
N SER A 106 -24.66 13.79 6.18
CA SER A 106 -23.78 14.71 5.47
C SER A 106 -22.60 14.01 4.78
N CYS A 107 -22.46 12.68 4.93
CA CYS A 107 -21.38 11.88 4.36
C CYS A 107 -21.89 10.88 3.31
N VAL A 108 -21.02 10.55 2.36
CA VAL A 108 -21.18 9.46 1.41
C VAL A 108 -19.88 8.67 1.42
N PHE A 109 -19.94 7.39 1.76
CA PHE A 109 -18.78 6.50 1.75
C PHE A 109 -18.78 5.69 0.46
N ILE A 110 -17.62 5.65 -0.20
CA ILE A 110 -17.37 4.81 -1.38
C ILE A 110 -16.22 3.89 -1.01
N ILE A 111 -16.50 2.58 -0.99
CA ILE A 111 -15.54 1.57 -0.59
C ILE A 111 -15.20 0.71 -1.80
N ALA A 112 -13.92 0.69 -2.16
CA ALA A 112 -13.38 -0.20 -3.17
C ALA A 112 -12.70 -1.38 -2.46
N CYS A 113 -13.16 -2.59 -2.76
CA CYS A 113 -12.65 -3.82 -2.18
C CYS A 113 -13.03 -5.02 -3.04
N ASP A 114 -12.31 -6.12 -2.87
CA ASP A 114 -12.73 -7.43 -3.36
C ASP A 114 -13.76 -8.05 -2.39
N ASN A 115 -14.99 -8.22 -2.88
CA ASN A 115 -16.07 -8.80 -2.08
C ASN A 115 -15.74 -10.20 -1.59
N GLU A 116 -15.09 -11.04 -2.41
CA GLU A 116 -14.79 -12.43 -2.03
C GLU A 116 -13.81 -12.47 -0.87
N VAL A 117 -12.82 -11.56 -0.86
CA VAL A 117 -11.83 -11.46 0.21
C VAL A 117 -12.48 -11.00 1.51
N ILE A 118 -13.37 -10.00 1.46
CA ILE A 118 -14.05 -9.53 2.67
C ILE A 118 -15.02 -10.60 3.21
N GLU A 119 -15.77 -11.27 2.33
CA GLU A 119 -16.67 -12.37 2.71
C GLU A 119 -15.90 -13.50 3.40
N GLN A 120 -14.76 -13.88 2.84
CA GLN A 120 -13.86 -14.88 3.43
C GLN A 120 -13.36 -14.42 4.81
N ALA A 121 -12.90 -13.17 4.94
CA ALA A 121 -12.44 -12.62 6.21
C ALA A 121 -13.54 -12.63 7.30
N ILE A 122 -14.79 -12.33 6.94
CA ILE A 122 -15.92 -12.38 7.88
C ILE A 122 -16.19 -13.82 8.31
N ASN A 123 -16.21 -14.76 7.38
CA ASN A 123 -16.43 -16.18 7.67
C ASN A 123 -15.31 -16.75 8.56
N GLU A 124 -14.07 -16.30 8.39
CA GLU A 124 -12.91 -16.77 9.15
C GLU A 124 -12.70 -16.09 10.50
N SER A 125 -13.25 -14.89 10.72
CA SER A 125 -13.07 -14.14 11.98
C SER A 125 -14.02 -14.57 13.10
N ASN A 126 -15.23 -15.05 12.77
CA ASN A 126 -16.31 -15.23 13.74
C ASN A 126 -16.65 -16.71 13.96
N GLU A 127 -16.53 -17.21 15.19
CA GLU A 127 -16.84 -18.62 15.53
C GLU A 127 -18.29 -19.02 15.25
N ILE A 128 -19.21 -18.05 15.29
CA ILE A 128 -20.63 -18.23 14.95
C ILE A 128 -20.79 -18.51 13.45
N TYR A 129 -20.05 -17.80 12.60
CA TYR A 129 -20.10 -17.95 11.14
C TYR A 129 -19.24 -19.11 10.64
N LYS A 130 -18.25 -19.57 11.40
CA LYS A 130 -17.48 -20.81 11.10
C LYS A 130 -18.32 -22.09 11.18
N LYS A 131 -19.40 -22.10 11.96
CA LYS A 131 -20.22 -23.30 12.24
C LYS A 131 -21.46 -23.44 11.37
N SER A 132 -21.80 -22.42 10.60
CA SER A 132 -22.89 -22.42 9.63
C SER A 132 -22.37 -22.85 8.26
N GLU A 133 -22.98 -23.86 7.64
CA GLU A 133 -22.69 -24.24 6.24
C GLU A 133 -23.20 -23.20 5.21
N GLU A 134 -23.99 -22.20 5.66
CA GLU A 134 -24.48 -21.12 4.81
C GLU A 134 -23.49 -19.93 4.79
N ASN A 135 -23.21 -19.42 3.58
CA ASN A 135 -22.37 -18.25 3.30
C ASN A 135 -22.89 -16.98 3.98
N ASN A 136 -22.56 -16.80 5.27
CA ASN A 136 -23.01 -15.68 6.08
C ASN A 136 -22.28 -14.36 5.77
N GLY A 137 -21.09 -14.40 5.15
CA GLY A 137 -20.35 -13.22 4.72
C GLY A 137 -21.13 -12.30 3.76
N VAL A 138 -21.82 -12.87 2.77
CA VAL A 138 -22.64 -12.10 1.80
C VAL A 138 -23.75 -11.35 2.54
N GLN A 139 -24.52 -12.07 3.36
CA GLN A 139 -25.63 -11.48 4.14
C GLN A 139 -25.13 -10.46 5.16
N TYR A 140 -23.91 -10.63 5.67
CA TYR A 140 -23.26 -9.64 6.52
C TYR A 140 -23.02 -8.38 5.71
N LEU A 141 -22.34 -8.44 4.56
CA LEU A 141 -22.03 -7.24 3.76
C LEU A 141 -23.28 -6.52 3.25
N GLU A 142 -24.34 -7.25 2.89
CA GLU A 142 -25.64 -6.65 2.50
C GLU A 142 -26.27 -5.81 3.62
N LYS A 143 -25.99 -6.10 4.90
CA LYS A 143 -26.46 -5.29 6.03
C LYS A 143 -25.63 -4.01 6.24
N PHE A 144 -24.43 -3.96 5.69
CA PHE A 144 -23.49 -2.84 5.89
C PHE A 144 -23.56 -1.87 4.72
N PHE A 145 -23.69 -2.38 3.49
CA PHE A 145 -23.69 -1.56 2.29
C PHE A 145 -25.10 -1.41 1.71
N GLN A 146 -25.57 -0.17 1.66
CA GLN A 146 -26.87 0.17 1.06
C GLN A 146 -26.88 -0.07 -0.46
N TYR A 147 -25.73 0.05 -1.12
CA TYR A 147 -25.60 -0.10 -2.56
C TYR A 147 -24.22 -0.64 -2.94
N THR A 148 -24.19 -1.68 -3.78
CA THR A 148 -22.97 -2.34 -4.25
C THR A 148 -22.92 -2.27 -5.77
N ILE A 149 -21.78 -1.83 -6.31
CA ILE A 149 -21.50 -1.84 -7.75
C ILE A 149 -20.44 -2.89 -8.02
N THR A 150 -20.80 -3.96 -8.72
CA THR A 150 -19.83 -4.96 -9.18
C THR A 150 -19.20 -4.51 -10.49
N VAL A 151 -17.86 -4.45 -10.54
CA VAL A 151 -17.13 -4.17 -11.78
C VAL A 151 -17.19 -5.41 -12.68
N PRO A 152 -17.69 -5.30 -13.92
CA PRO A 152 -17.77 -6.44 -14.83
C PRO A 152 -16.36 -6.93 -15.24
N PRO A 153 -16.21 -8.22 -15.58
CA PRO A 153 -14.95 -8.74 -16.09
C PRO A 153 -14.60 -8.08 -17.43
N PHE A 154 -13.31 -7.93 -17.71
CA PHE A 154 -12.85 -7.41 -19.00
C PHE A 154 -13.09 -8.43 -20.12
N ILE A 155 -13.53 -7.96 -21.28
CA ILE A 155 -13.67 -8.81 -22.46
C ILE A 155 -12.27 -9.04 -23.06
N ARG A 156 -11.94 -10.29 -23.38
CA ARG A 156 -10.58 -10.69 -23.80
C ARG A 156 -10.05 -9.94 -25.03
N ARG A 157 -10.93 -9.58 -25.99
CA ARG A 157 -10.51 -8.82 -27.18
C ARG A 157 -10.17 -7.38 -26.86
N ASP A 158 -10.86 -6.80 -25.87
CA ASP A 158 -10.65 -5.43 -25.43
C ASP A 158 -9.24 -5.23 -24.88
N MET A 159 -8.57 -6.29 -24.40
CA MET A 159 -7.24 -6.12 -23.81
C MET A 159 -6.13 -5.83 -24.82
N ARG A 160 -6.24 -6.34 -26.05
CA ARG A 160 -5.31 -5.96 -27.11
C ARG A 160 -5.60 -4.54 -27.60
N GLU A 161 -6.86 -4.20 -27.78
CA GLU A 161 -7.26 -2.83 -28.15
C GLU A 161 -6.87 -1.82 -27.06
N TYR A 162 -7.05 -2.16 -25.79
CA TYR A 162 -6.61 -1.38 -24.64
C TYR A 162 -5.10 -1.15 -24.65
N ALA A 163 -4.31 -2.19 -24.90
CA ALA A 163 -2.86 -2.10 -25.03
C ALA A 163 -2.46 -1.14 -26.17
N GLU A 164 -3.04 -1.31 -27.36
CA GLU A 164 -2.82 -0.41 -28.48
C GLU A 164 -3.19 1.04 -28.17
N ASN A 165 -4.34 1.26 -27.51
CA ASN A 165 -4.83 2.58 -27.16
C ASN A 165 -3.91 3.26 -26.14
N ILE A 166 -3.37 2.53 -25.15
CA ILE A 166 -2.34 3.06 -24.25
C ILE A 166 -1.10 3.46 -25.02
N LEU A 167 -0.58 2.58 -25.88
CA LEU A 167 0.64 2.86 -26.63
C LEU A 167 0.49 4.09 -27.52
N LYS A 168 -0.68 4.26 -28.15
CA LYS A 168 -1.01 5.45 -28.96
C LYS A 168 -1.12 6.70 -28.09
N LYS A 169 -1.83 6.61 -26.96
CA LYS A 169 -2.02 7.73 -26.02
C LYS A 169 -0.69 8.24 -25.48
N GLU A 170 0.20 7.33 -25.09
CA GLU A 170 1.52 7.66 -24.54
C GLU A 170 2.57 7.96 -25.63
N LYS A 171 2.19 7.92 -26.91
CA LYS A 171 3.10 8.09 -28.07
C LYS A 171 4.34 7.19 -27.96
N SER A 172 4.12 5.96 -27.55
CA SER A 172 5.20 5.00 -27.28
C SER A 172 5.98 4.68 -28.55
N LYS A 173 7.31 4.72 -28.45
CA LYS A 173 8.24 4.29 -29.52
C LYS A 173 8.09 2.80 -29.88
N LEU A 174 7.41 2.01 -29.05
CA LEU A 174 7.08 0.62 -29.40
C LEU A 174 6.25 0.53 -30.67
N LEU A 175 5.41 1.53 -30.96
CA LEU A 175 4.62 1.57 -32.20
C LEU A 175 5.48 1.71 -33.47
N GLU A 176 6.75 2.08 -33.33
CA GLU A 176 7.71 2.19 -34.43
C GLU A 176 8.48 0.88 -34.66
N LEU A 177 8.30 -0.13 -33.80
CA LEU A 177 8.99 -1.41 -33.96
C LEU A 177 8.40 -2.21 -35.13
N PRO A 178 9.24 -2.99 -35.85
CA PRO A 178 8.72 -3.96 -36.80
C PRO A 178 7.88 -5.02 -36.08
N ASP A 179 6.88 -5.56 -36.78
CA ASP A 179 6.03 -6.65 -36.31
C ASP A 179 5.28 -6.35 -34.99
N ILE A 180 4.96 -5.07 -34.71
CA ILE A 180 4.27 -4.67 -33.48
C ILE A 180 2.95 -5.43 -33.26
N ASP A 181 2.21 -5.72 -34.33
CA ASP A 181 0.95 -6.47 -34.24
C ASP A 181 1.20 -7.90 -33.75
N ASP A 182 2.26 -8.57 -34.25
CA ASP A 182 2.66 -9.90 -33.81
C ASP A 182 3.18 -9.89 -32.37
N ILE A 183 3.95 -8.86 -32.01
CA ILE A 183 4.44 -8.65 -30.64
C ILE A 183 3.24 -8.51 -29.70
N LEU A 184 2.29 -7.63 -29.99
CA LEU A 184 1.10 -7.44 -29.16
C LEU A 184 0.20 -8.69 -29.14
N PHE A 185 0.13 -9.44 -30.23
CA PHE A 185 -0.57 -10.72 -30.26
C PHE A 185 0.03 -11.72 -29.27
N VAL A 186 1.36 -11.80 -29.18
CA VAL A 186 2.07 -12.67 -28.24
C VAL A 186 1.98 -12.16 -26.81
N LEU A 187 2.25 -10.87 -26.58
CA LEU A 187 2.28 -10.27 -25.23
C LEU A 187 0.91 -10.28 -24.57
N ILE A 188 -0.16 -10.03 -25.34
CA ILE A 188 -1.55 -10.01 -24.88
C ILE A 188 -2.22 -11.33 -25.27
N HIS A 189 -1.68 -12.42 -24.73
CA HIS A 189 -2.22 -13.77 -24.90
C HIS A 189 -3.47 -14.01 -24.05
N GLY A 190 -4.10 -15.17 -24.19
CA GLY A 190 -5.42 -15.48 -23.62
C GLY A 190 -5.53 -15.36 -22.09
N ASN A 191 -4.42 -15.43 -21.34
CA ASN A 191 -4.42 -15.28 -19.89
C ASN A 191 -4.16 -13.84 -19.41
N VAL A 192 -4.02 -12.89 -20.33
CA VAL A 192 -3.94 -11.45 -20.03
C VAL A 192 -5.35 -10.87 -20.03
N VAL A 193 -6.02 -11.01 -18.89
CA VAL A 193 -7.45 -10.67 -18.75
C VAL A 193 -7.70 -9.32 -18.09
N ASN A 194 -6.69 -8.61 -17.60
CA ASN A 194 -6.90 -7.33 -16.94
C ASN A 194 -5.88 -6.25 -17.38
N PRO A 195 -6.25 -4.96 -17.28
CA PRO A 195 -5.42 -3.81 -17.64
C PRO A 195 -4.03 -3.82 -17.02
N ARG A 196 -3.93 -4.20 -15.74
CA ARG A 196 -2.66 -4.23 -15.00
C ARG A 196 -1.72 -5.24 -15.61
N LYS A 197 -2.20 -6.45 -15.90
CA LYS A 197 -1.40 -7.52 -16.53
C LYS A 197 -0.99 -7.16 -17.95
N ALA A 198 -1.84 -6.49 -18.73
CA ALA A 198 -1.48 -5.99 -20.05
C ALA A 198 -0.32 -4.99 -20.00
N ILE A 199 -0.39 -4.01 -19.09
CA ILE A 199 0.68 -3.03 -18.86
C ILE A 199 1.97 -3.72 -18.41
N VAL A 200 1.87 -4.67 -17.47
CA VAL A 200 3.03 -5.44 -16.99
C VAL A 200 3.69 -6.22 -18.13
N SER A 201 2.91 -6.92 -18.96
CA SER A 201 3.43 -7.68 -20.11
C SER A 201 4.20 -6.78 -21.10
N ILE A 202 3.63 -5.61 -21.43
CA ILE A 202 4.29 -4.60 -22.27
C ILE A 202 5.58 -4.11 -21.63
N ASN A 203 5.55 -3.73 -20.34
CA ASN A 203 6.71 -3.20 -19.64
C ASN A 203 7.83 -4.24 -19.50
N SER A 204 7.48 -5.51 -19.28
CA SER A 204 8.44 -6.62 -19.26
C SER A 204 9.13 -6.76 -20.62
N PHE A 205 8.36 -6.69 -21.72
CA PHE A 205 8.92 -6.73 -23.07
C PHE A 205 9.84 -5.55 -23.37
N VAL A 206 9.41 -4.33 -23.02
CA VAL A 206 10.24 -3.12 -23.19
C VAL A 206 11.57 -3.29 -22.45
N SER A 207 11.51 -3.79 -21.21
CA SER A 207 12.70 -4.00 -20.40
C SER A 207 13.65 -5.02 -21.03
N ASP A 208 13.13 -6.17 -21.46
CA ASP A 208 13.93 -7.20 -22.14
C ASP A 208 14.49 -6.69 -23.48
N TYR A 209 13.70 -5.95 -24.27
CA TYR A 209 14.13 -5.34 -25.53
C TYR A 209 15.26 -4.34 -25.34
N LEU A 210 15.17 -3.45 -24.35
CA LEU A 210 16.22 -2.47 -24.06
C LEU A 210 17.52 -3.16 -23.65
N VAL A 211 17.45 -4.20 -22.80
CA VAL A 211 18.62 -4.99 -22.40
C VAL A 211 19.25 -5.68 -23.61
N VAL A 212 18.44 -6.31 -24.47
CA VAL A 212 18.92 -6.97 -25.69
C VAL A 212 19.57 -5.97 -26.63
N LYS A 213 18.92 -4.82 -26.88
CA LYS A 213 19.44 -3.77 -27.76
C LYS A 213 20.79 -3.25 -27.29
N GLU A 214 20.95 -3.02 -26.00
CA GLU A 214 22.23 -2.58 -25.42
C GLU A 214 23.30 -3.67 -25.55
N ARG A 215 22.95 -4.93 -25.24
CA ARG A 215 23.87 -6.06 -25.34
C ARG A 215 24.28 -6.41 -26.76
N GLU A 216 23.48 -6.10 -27.77
CA GLU A 216 23.86 -6.28 -29.17
C GLU A 216 24.82 -5.18 -29.67
N GLN A 217 24.85 -4.03 -29.01
CA GLN A 217 25.72 -2.90 -29.35
C GLN A 217 27.06 -2.95 -28.59
N ASP A 218 27.10 -3.60 -27.42
CA ASP A 218 28.33 -3.78 -26.65
C ASP A 218 29.33 -4.72 -27.37
N PRO A 219 30.52 -4.24 -27.77
CA PRO A 219 31.54 -5.05 -28.43
C PRO A 219 32.05 -6.23 -27.60
N ASN A 220 31.90 -6.20 -26.27
CA ASN A 220 32.33 -7.27 -25.37
C ASN A 220 31.24 -8.33 -25.11
N SER A 221 30.03 -8.10 -25.62
CA SER A 221 28.93 -9.02 -25.45
C SER A 221 29.07 -10.24 -26.35
N LYS A 222 28.54 -11.38 -25.87
CA LYS A 222 28.43 -12.61 -26.66
C LYS A 222 27.27 -12.58 -27.66
N LEU A 223 26.48 -11.51 -27.67
CA LEU A 223 25.30 -11.37 -28.51
C LEU A 223 25.62 -10.54 -29.74
N ASN A 224 25.54 -11.14 -30.92
CA ASN A 224 25.83 -10.46 -32.18
C ASN A 224 24.75 -9.44 -32.53
N LEU A 225 25.15 -8.36 -33.20
CA LEU A 225 24.24 -7.32 -33.66
C LEU A 225 23.12 -7.89 -34.56
N GLY A 226 21.87 -7.59 -34.22
CA GLY A 226 20.70 -8.02 -34.98
C GLY A 226 20.28 -9.47 -34.75
N MET A 227 20.91 -10.21 -33.83
CA MET A 227 20.58 -11.62 -33.58
C MET A 227 19.15 -11.81 -33.04
N ILE A 228 18.72 -10.91 -32.15
CA ILE A 228 17.40 -10.93 -31.52
C ILE A 228 16.58 -9.72 -31.97
N THR A 229 17.19 -8.54 -32.15
CA THR A 229 16.46 -7.33 -32.57
C THR A 229 15.83 -7.43 -33.97
N ARG A 230 16.28 -8.36 -34.82
CA ARG A 230 15.63 -8.68 -36.11
C ARG A 230 14.49 -9.71 -35.99
N HIS A 231 14.28 -10.28 -34.81
CA HIS A 231 13.31 -11.34 -34.54
C HIS A 231 12.50 -11.03 -33.27
N LEU A 232 11.92 -9.83 -33.20
CA LEU A 232 11.19 -9.35 -32.02
C LEU A 232 10.03 -10.24 -31.55
N PRO A 233 9.26 -10.91 -32.43
CA PRO A 233 8.25 -11.86 -31.96
C PRO A 233 8.83 -13.04 -31.16
N ALA A 234 10.08 -13.45 -31.43
CA ALA A 234 10.74 -14.48 -30.63
C ALA A 234 11.10 -13.94 -29.24
N LEU A 235 11.58 -12.70 -29.15
CA LEU A 235 11.81 -12.02 -27.87
C LEU A 235 10.51 -11.90 -27.07
N ALA A 236 9.41 -11.49 -27.69
CA ALA A 236 8.10 -11.40 -27.04
C ALA A 236 7.66 -12.76 -26.46
N LYS A 237 7.86 -13.85 -27.20
CA LYS A 237 7.58 -15.21 -26.69
C LYS A 237 8.45 -15.53 -25.47
N THR A 238 9.75 -15.26 -25.54
CA THR A 238 10.66 -15.48 -24.40
C THR A 238 10.26 -14.64 -23.18
N THR A 239 9.89 -13.37 -23.36
CA THR A 239 9.39 -12.51 -22.29
C THR A 239 8.14 -13.09 -21.63
N VAL A 240 7.16 -13.55 -22.42
CA VAL A 240 5.94 -14.18 -21.88
C VAL A 240 6.28 -15.45 -21.12
N LEU A 241 7.13 -16.33 -21.66
CA LEU A 241 7.54 -17.55 -20.97
C LEU A 241 8.22 -17.22 -19.63
N LYS A 242 9.16 -16.27 -19.64
CA LYS A 242 9.91 -15.86 -18.44
C LYS A 242 9.02 -15.27 -17.35
N HIS A 243 8.02 -14.46 -17.70
CA HIS A 243 7.23 -13.71 -16.73
C HIS A 243 5.92 -14.42 -16.34
N ASP A 244 5.20 -14.98 -17.31
CA ASP A 244 3.89 -15.58 -17.08
C ASP A 244 3.97 -17.09 -16.81
N TYR A 245 5.09 -17.75 -17.17
CA TYR A 245 5.31 -19.19 -17.00
C TYR A 245 6.71 -19.50 -16.43
N PRO A 246 7.08 -18.92 -15.27
CA PRO A 246 8.45 -18.97 -14.75
C PRO A 246 8.97 -20.38 -14.46
N GLU A 247 8.10 -21.29 -14.02
CA GLU A 247 8.46 -22.70 -13.78
C GLU A 247 8.84 -23.39 -15.09
N PHE A 248 8.00 -23.26 -16.12
CA PHE A 248 8.28 -23.80 -17.44
C PHE A 248 9.53 -23.17 -18.06
N TYR A 249 9.72 -21.87 -17.91
CA TYR A 249 10.91 -21.18 -18.39
C TYR A 249 12.19 -21.69 -17.69
N SER A 250 12.14 -21.94 -16.37
CA SER A 250 13.25 -22.56 -15.62
C SER A 250 13.61 -23.94 -16.15
N ASP A 251 12.61 -24.76 -16.50
CA ASP A 251 12.84 -26.08 -17.08
C ASP A 251 13.37 -26.02 -18.51
N LEU A 252 12.95 -25.02 -19.29
CA LEU A 252 13.50 -24.73 -20.61
C LEU A 252 14.99 -24.33 -20.55
N GLU A 253 15.40 -23.56 -19.54
CA GLU A 253 16.81 -23.19 -19.35
C GLU A 253 17.68 -24.42 -19.04
N LYS A 254 17.14 -25.39 -18.29
CA LYS A 254 17.82 -26.66 -18.00
C LYS A 254 17.84 -27.59 -19.22
N ASN A 255 16.77 -27.58 -20.03
CA ASN A 255 16.60 -28.47 -21.16
C ASN A 255 16.04 -27.73 -22.39
N LYS A 256 16.94 -27.40 -23.31
CA LYS A 256 16.61 -26.66 -24.54
C LYS A 256 15.73 -27.43 -25.53
N ASP A 257 15.74 -28.77 -25.46
CA ASP A 257 14.91 -29.60 -26.34
C ASP A 257 13.47 -29.75 -25.83
N LEU A 258 13.16 -29.25 -24.63
CA LEU A 258 11.81 -29.28 -24.05
C LEU A 258 10.75 -28.67 -24.98
N ILE A 259 11.06 -27.56 -25.67
CA ILE A 259 10.14 -26.97 -26.66
C ILE A 259 9.79 -27.97 -27.76
N LYS A 260 10.76 -28.74 -28.25
CA LYS A 260 10.54 -29.71 -29.33
C LYS A 260 9.64 -30.84 -28.84
N TRP A 261 9.89 -31.34 -27.62
CA TRP A 261 9.10 -32.40 -27.01
C TRP A 261 7.65 -31.96 -26.81
N MET A 262 7.44 -30.79 -26.21
CA MET A 262 6.11 -30.19 -26.03
C MET A 262 5.38 -29.98 -27.35
N THR A 263 6.08 -29.52 -28.38
CA THR A 263 5.50 -29.31 -29.72
C THR A 263 5.04 -30.63 -30.33
N ALA A 264 5.85 -31.70 -30.20
CA ALA A 264 5.47 -33.03 -30.66
C ALA A 264 4.22 -33.56 -29.91
N CYS A 265 4.14 -33.38 -28.58
CA CYS A 265 2.95 -33.74 -27.81
C CYS A 265 1.70 -32.96 -28.26
N ILE A 266 1.80 -31.64 -28.44
CA ILE A 266 0.68 -30.80 -28.88
C ILE A 266 0.19 -31.18 -30.29
N ASN A 267 1.11 -31.56 -31.18
CA ASN A 267 0.79 -31.98 -32.55
C ASN A 267 0.28 -33.44 -32.64
N GLY A 268 0.26 -34.18 -31.53
CA GLY A 268 -0.11 -35.60 -31.53
C GLY A 268 0.98 -36.54 -32.07
N GLU A 269 2.23 -36.07 -32.14
CA GLU A 269 3.41 -36.82 -32.60
C GLU A 269 4.18 -37.47 -31.43
N GLU A 270 3.50 -37.74 -30.32
CA GLU A 270 4.11 -38.26 -29.10
C GLU A 270 4.80 -39.62 -29.30
N GLU A 271 4.39 -40.41 -30.29
CA GLU A 271 5.05 -41.68 -30.65
C GLU A 271 6.55 -41.53 -31.00
N LEU A 272 6.98 -40.33 -31.41
CA LEU A 272 8.37 -40.00 -31.69
C LEU A 272 9.21 -39.71 -30.44
N LEU A 273 8.59 -39.65 -29.27
CA LEU A 273 9.23 -39.31 -28.00
C LEU A 273 9.54 -40.55 -27.15
N GLU A 274 10.70 -40.51 -26.50
CA GLU A 274 11.09 -41.49 -25.49
C GLU A 274 10.17 -41.43 -24.26
N PRO A 275 10.00 -42.54 -23.50
CA PRO A 275 9.09 -42.58 -22.34
C PRO A 275 9.34 -41.47 -21.31
N TYR A 276 10.61 -41.15 -21.03
CA TYR A 276 10.98 -40.05 -20.13
C TYR A 276 10.61 -38.66 -20.69
N GLN A 277 10.66 -38.47 -22.01
CA GLN A 277 10.29 -37.21 -22.65
C GLN A 277 8.77 -36.98 -22.57
N LYS A 278 7.99 -38.06 -22.73
CA LYS A 278 6.54 -38.03 -22.53
C LYS A 278 6.14 -37.70 -21.10
N GLU A 279 6.80 -38.31 -20.12
CA GLU A 279 6.56 -38.02 -18.68
C GLU A 279 6.86 -36.55 -18.33
N LYS A 280 7.78 -35.93 -19.07
CA LYS A 280 8.17 -34.54 -18.87
C LYS A 280 7.28 -33.51 -19.57
N CYS A 281 6.47 -33.92 -20.55
CA CYS A 281 5.55 -33.03 -21.28
C CYS A 281 4.18 -33.01 -20.62
#